data_AF-A0A4V1Q7P8-F1
#
_entry.id   AF-A0A4V1Q7P8-F1
#
_cell.length_a   1.000
_cell.length_b   1.000
_cell.length_c   1.000
_cell.angle_alpha   90.00
_cell.angle_beta   90.00
_cell.angle_gamma   90.00
#
_symmetry.space_group_name_H-M   'P 1'
#
loop_
_entity.id
_entity.type
_entity.pdbx_description
1 polymer ?
#
loop_
_entity_poly.entity_id
_entity_poly.type
_entity_poly.pdbx_seq_one_letter_code
_entity_poly.pdbx_strand_id
1 'polypeptide(L)'
;MTVLDSLPQQGTAPEAAVARASDLSKAGFTVSAVDTNGLAGLNPGFFAIAVTGLGSQADAYTVCDRMGIPRGARCYPREIQGAR
;
A
#
# COMPACT_ATOMS: atom_id res chain seq x y z
N MET A 1 2.97 3.60 -6.35
CA MET A 1 2.78 3.25 -4.92
C MET A 1 3.40 1.89 -4.62
N THR A 2 3.61 1.55 -3.36
CA THR A 2 4.04 0.21 -2.94
C THR A 2 3.02 -0.36 -1.97
N VAL A 3 2.32 -1.43 -2.37
CA VAL A 3 1.36 -2.13 -1.52
C VAL A 3 2.13 -3.08 -0.62
N LEU A 4 1.91 -2.98 0.69
CA LEU A 4 2.58 -3.75 1.76
C LEU A 4 1.66 -4.81 2.37
N ASP A 5 0.35 -4.57 2.32
CA ASP A 5 -0.70 -5.45 2.83
C ASP A 5 -2.01 -5.17 2.08
N SER A 6 -2.97 -6.08 2.17
CA SER A 6 -4.30 -5.90 1.57
C SER A 6 -5.35 -6.52 2.47
N LEU A 7 -6.27 -5.68 2.96
CA LEU A 7 -7.34 -6.12 3.87
C LEU A 7 -8.67 -6.16 3.12
N PRO A 8 -9.46 -7.24 3.18
CA PRO A 8 -10.78 -7.26 2.57
C PRO A 8 -11.71 -6.28 3.30
N GLN A 9 -12.44 -5.45 2.55
CA GLN A 9 -13.41 -4.52 3.14
C GLN A 9 -14.57 -5.27 3.81
N GLN A 10 -14.89 -6.47 3.32
CA GLN A 10 -15.82 -7.37 3.99
C GLN A 10 -15.20 -7.84 5.32
N GLY A 11 -15.71 -7.31 6.42
CA GLY A 11 -15.26 -7.67 7.77
C GLY A 11 -14.08 -6.86 8.31
N THR A 12 -13.57 -5.87 7.55
CA THR A 12 -12.56 -4.92 8.04
C THR A 12 -13.18 -3.54 8.14
N ALA A 13 -13.20 -2.96 9.33
CA ALA A 13 -13.58 -1.56 9.50
C ALA A 13 -12.50 -0.63 8.92
N PRO A 14 -12.86 0.50 8.28
CA PRO A 14 -11.89 1.47 7.76
C PRO A 14 -10.84 1.89 8.80
N GLU A 15 -11.24 2.04 10.06
CA GLU A 15 -10.36 2.43 11.18
C GLU A 15 -9.30 1.36 11.45
N ALA A 16 -9.64 0.07 11.31
CA ALA A 16 -8.69 -1.01 11.45
C ALA A 16 -7.65 -1.01 10.32
N ALA A 17 -8.06 -0.64 9.10
CA ALA A 17 -7.13 -0.47 7.99
C ALA A 17 -6.18 0.73 8.22
N VAL A 18 -6.69 1.84 8.75
CA VAL A 18 -5.87 3.01 9.12
C VAL A 18 -4.89 2.66 10.24
N ALA A 19 -5.34 1.96 11.28
CA ALA A 19 -4.46 1.49 12.36
C ALA A 19 -3.35 0.58 11.81
N ARG A 20 -3.70 -0.35 10.91
CA ARG A 20 -2.71 -1.21 10.25
C ARG A 20 -1.69 -0.43 9.43
N ALA A 21 -2.11 0.64 8.74
CA ALA A 21 -1.21 1.52 8.02
C ALA A 21 -0.29 2.29 8.97
N SER A 22 -0.81 2.76 10.10
CA SER A 22 -0.01 3.42 11.15
C SER A 22 1.06 2.49 11.71
N ASP A 23 0.71 1.23 12.04
CA ASP A 23 1.66 0.23 12.56
C ASP A 23 2.79 -0.10 11.57
N LEU A 24 2.51 -0.01 10.26
CA LEU A 24 3.48 -0.25 9.20
C LEU A 24 4.27 1.01 8.81
N SER A 25 3.90 2.18 9.32
CA SER A 25 4.62 3.43 9.07
C SER A 25 5.93 3.44 9.85
N LYS A 26 7.03 3.15 9.15
CA LYS A 26 8.39 3.08 9.71
C LYS A 26 9.41 3.42 8.63
N ALA A 27 10.69 3.48 9.03
CA ALA A 27 11.82 3.71 8.12
C ALA A 27 11.67 5.00 7.27
N GLY A 28 10.99 6.02 7.82
CA GLY A 28 10.77 7.31 7.16
C GLY A 28 9.66 7.33 6.12
N PHE A 29 8.84 6.27 6.01
CA PHE A 29 7.69 6.24 5.10
C PHE A 29 6.38 6.36 5.85
N THR A 30 5.50 7.21 5.31
CA THR A 30 4.09 7.24 5.68
C THR A 30 3.35 6.19 4.86
N VAL A 31 2.65 5.29 5.54
CA VAL A 31 1.80 4.27 4.91
C VAL A 31 0.35 4.69 5.11
N SER A 32 -0.46 4.53 4.05
CA SER A 32 -1.88 4.89 4.04
C SER A 32 -2.74 3.67 3.74
N ALA A 33 -3.94 3.64 4.31
CA ALA A 33 -5.01 2.78 3.84
C ALA A 33 -5.69 3.43 2.63
N VAL A 34 -5.76 2.72 1.52
CA VAL A 34 -6.33 3.20 0.25
C VAL A 34 -7.52 2.32 -0.12
N ASP A 35 -8.70 2.93 -0.27
CA ASP A 35 -9.87 2.25 -0.83
C ASP A 35 -9.62 1.92 -2.31
N THR A 36 -9.69 0.64 -2.67
CA THR A 36 -9.38 0.18 -4.01
C THR A 36 -10.57 0.22 -4.97
N ASN A 37 -11.80 0.48 -4.51
CA ASN A 37 -13.01 0.37 -5.33
C ASN A 37 -13.05 1.32 -6.54
N GLY A 38 -12.25 2.38 -6.54
CA GLY A 38 -12.15 3.34 -7.66
C GLY A 38 -10.81 3.31 -8.41
N LEU A 39 -9.91 2.38 -8.09
CA LEU A 39 -8.54 2.39 -8.61
C LEU A 39 -8.32 1.28 -9.64
N ALA A 40 -8.08 1.68 -10.89
CA ALA A 40 -7.69 0.76 -11.94
C ALA A 40 -6.37 0.06 -11.60
N GLY A 41 -6.31 -1.26 -11.84
CA GLY A 41 -5.11 -2.07 -11.57
C GLY A 41 -5.00 -2.61 -10.15
N LEU A 42 -5.97 -2.33 -9.27
CA LEU A 42 -6.13 -3.00 -7.98
C LEU A 42 -7.41 -3.85 -7.95
N ASN A 43 -7.40 -4.86 -7.08
CA ASN A 43 -8.59 -5.66 -6.84
C ASN A 43 -9.59 -4.83 -6.04
N PRO A 44 -10.83 -4.61 -6.52
CA PRO A 44 -11.86 -3.92 -5.76
C PRO A 44 -12.29 -4.73 -4.53
N GLY A 45 -12.88 -4.06 -3.55
CA GLY A 45 -13.32 -4.66 -2.28
C GLY A 45 -12.21 -4.81 -1.25
N PHE A 46 -11.09 -4.11 -1.40
CA PHE A 46 -9.96 -4.14 -0.47
C PHE A 46 -9.58 -2.75 0.04
N PHE A 47 -8.93 -2.71 1.20
CA PHE A 47 -8.07 -1.62 1.61
C PHE A 47 -6.64 -2.02 1.30
N ALA A 48 -6.01 -1.34 0.33
CA ALA A 48 -4.59 -1.49 0.09
C ALA A 48 -3.82 -0.70 1.15
N ILE A 49 -2.93 -1.36 1.89
CA ILE A 49 -2.06 -0.70 2.87
C ILE A 49 -0.76 -0.38 2.16
N ALA A 50 -0.54 0.89 1.80
CA ALA A 50 0.44 1.24 0.80
C ALA A 50 1.19 2.55 1.10
N VAL A 51 2.45 2.60 0.66
CA VAL A 51 3.19 3.87 0.53
C VAL A 51 2.78 4.53 -0.78
N THR A 52 2.20 5.72 -0.69
CA THR A 52 1.73 6.52 -1.84
C THR A 52 2.71 7.64 -2.18
N GLY A 53 2.45 8.42 -3.24
CA GLY A 53 3.27 9.59 -3.59
C GLY A 53 4.66 9.30 -4.14
N LEU A 54 4.97 8.05 -4.47
CA LEU A 54 6.25 7.65 -5.05
C LEU A 54 6.33 8.05 -6.54
N GLY A 55 7.41 8.71 -6.93
CA GLY A 55 7.58 9.30 -8.27
C GLY A 55 8.06 8.32 -9.34
N SER A 56 8.55 7.14 -8.96
CA SER A 56 9.05 6.13 -9.90
C SER A 56 8.87 4.70 -9.40
N GLN A 57 8.99 3.74 -10.33
CA GLN A 57 9.03 2.31 -9.98
C GLN A 57 10.26 1.96 -9.11
N ALA A 58 11.40 2.63 -9.33
CA ALA A 58 12.61 2.45 -8.54
C ALA A 58 12.41 2.86 -7.07
N ASP A 59 11.68 3.95 -6.82
CA ASP A 59 11.31 4.37 -5.46
C ASP A 59 10.42 3.32 -4.80
N ALA A 60 9.49 2.74 -5.57
CA ALA A 60 8.61 1.68 -5.09
C ALA A 60 9.36 0.41 -4.66
N TYR A 61 10.44 0.05 -5.36
CA TYR A 61 11.34 -1.03 -4.95
C TYR A 61 12.16 -0.68 -3.69
N THR A 62 12.64 0.56 -3.60
CA THR A 62 13.41 1.04 -2.43
C THR A 62 12.61 0.96 -1.14
N VAL A 63 11.29 1.17 -1.20
CA VAL A 63 10.39 0.97 -0.05
C VAL A 63 10.50 -0.45 0.51
N CYS A 64 10.46 -1.48 -0.34
CA CYS A 64 10.53 -2.87 0.11
C CYS A 64 11.83 -3.17 0.85
N ASP A 65 12.95 -2.72 0.29
CA ASP A 65 14.29 -2.96 0.85
C ASP A 65 14.43 -2.26 2.21
N ARG A 66 14.03 -0.99 2.31
CA ARG A 66 14.10 -0.22 3.56
C ARG A 66 13.12 -0.68 4.64
N MET A 67 11.98 -1.26 4.24
CA MET A 67 11.02 -1.88 5.15
C MET A 67 11.49 -3.25 5.66
N GLY A 68 12.53 -3.82 5.06
CA GLY A 68 13.03 -5.17 5.34
C GLY A 68 12.08 -6.27 4.87
N ILE A 69 11.27 -6.01 3.84
CA ILE A 69 10.28 -6.97 3.32
C ILE A 69 10.81 -7.54 2.01
N PRO A 70 10.96 -8.88 1.89
CA PRO A 70 11.36 -9.50 0.64
C PRO A 70 10.43 -9.11 -0.50
N ARG A 71 11.02 -8.72 -1.63
CA ARG A 71 10.28 -8.36 -2.85
C ARG A 71 9.43 -9.55 -3.31
N GLY A 72 8.19 -9.30 -3.71
CA GLY A 72 7.27 -10.36 -4.17
C GLY A 72 6.58 -11.17 -3.07
N ALA A 73 6.98 -11.02 -1.79
CA ALA A 73 6.28 -11.67 -0.67
C ALA A 73 5.00 -10.92 -0.28
N ARG A 74 5.13 -9.74 0.34
CA ARG A 74 4.01 -8.86 0.68
C ARG A 74 4.18 -7.43 0.17
N CYS A 75 5.35 -7.16 -0.44
CA CYS A 75 5.69 -5.85 -0.96
C CYS A 75 5.60 -5.88 -2.50
N TYR A 76 4.56 -5.25 -3.03
CA TYR A 76 4.27 -5.21 -4.45
C TYR A 76 4.31 -3.76 -4.95
N PRO A 77 5.34 -3.37 -5.72
CA PRO A 77 5.34 -2.09 -6.39
C PRO A 77 4.21 -2.08 -7.43
N ARG A 78 3.34 -1.09 -7.35
CA ARG A 78 2.22 -0.88 -8.27
C ARG A 78 2.31 0.53 -8.84
N GLU A 79 2.39 0.62 -10.15
CA GLU A 79 2.08 1.86 -10.85
C GLU A 79 0.56 1.99 -10.88
N ILE A 80 0.02 3.03 -10.26
CA ILE A 80 -1.41 3.31 -10.34
C ILE A 80 -1.54 4.58 -11.17
N GLN A 81 -2.04 4.41 -12.39
CA GLN A 81 -2.47 5.52 -13.22
C GLN A 81 -3.74 6.08 -12.58
N GLY A 82 -3.69 7.33 -12.12
CA GLY A 82 -4.87 8.04 -11.60
C GLY A 82 -4.74 8.68 -10.23
N ALA A 83 -3.61 8.54 -9.52
CA ALA A 83 -3.33 9.39 -8.37
C ALA A 83 -2.86 10.77 -8.87
N ARG A 84 -3.82 11.60 -9.25
CA ARG A 84 -3.61 13.02 -9.55
C ARG A 84 -4.38 13.86 -8.55
#